data_AF-A0AAD9JM11-F1
#
_entry.id   AF-A0AAD9JM11-F1
#
_cell.length_a   1.000
_cell.length_b   1.000
_cell.length_c   1.000
_cell.angle_alpha   90.00
_cell.angle_beta   90.00
_cell.angle_gamma   90.00
#
_symmetry.space_group_name_H-M   'P 1'
#
loop_
_entity.id
_entity.type
_entity.pdbx_description
1 polymer ?
#
loop_
_entity_poly.entity_id
_entity_poly.type
_entity_poly.pdbx_seq_one_letter_code
_entity_poly.pdbx_strand_id
1 'polypeptide(L)'
;MGQISLRHFIVCAFFIWLSGKDVFEAFYKKDLAKRLLLGKSASVDAEKSMLSKLKQECGGGFTSKLEGMFKDMELSKDIMLAFKQHMCNIEAPGSIELTVNILTMGYWPTYTPTEVNLPEEMVKFQDIFKKFYLSKHSGRKLQWQPTLGHCVLKATFSSNSKKELQVSLFQTLCLLLFNDEDVELRKTLQSLACGKARVLTKEPKGKEINDEDRFRFNKGFTHKLCRIKINQIQMKETQEENVSTTERVFQDRQYQVDAAIPSDLKKRIESLIDRDYMERDKDNSNQYKYVA
;
A
#
# COMPACT_ATOMS: atom_id res chain seq x y z
N MET A 1 -6.16 -3.87 -27.69
CA MET A 1 -7.13 -3.38 -26.68
C MET A 1 -8.17 -4.42 -26.24
N GLY A 2 -8.10 -5.70 -26.65
CA GLY A 2 -9.19 -6.68 -26.38
C GLY A 2 -9.02 -7.66 -25.22
N GLN A 3 -7.83 -7.80 -24.62
CA GLN A 3 -7.55 -8.90 -23.68
C GLN A 3 -7.71 -8.54 -22.20
N ILE A 4 -7.69 -7.25 -21.86
CA ILE A 4 -7.84 -6.74 -20.48
C ILE A 4 -9.32 -6.63 -20.10
N SER A 5 -10.21 -6.34 -21.06
CA SER A 5 -11.65 -6.17 -20.83
C SER A 5 -12.34 -7.47 -20.38
N LEU A 6 -11.97 -8.60 -21.01
CA LEU A 6 -12.60 -9.89 -20.73
C LEU A 6 -12.28 -10.42 -19.33
N ARG A 7 -11.04 -10.22 -18.84
CA ARG A 7 -10.65 -10.63 -17.47
C ARG A 7 -11.38 -9.85 -16.38
N HIS A 8 -11.56 -8.53 -16.55
CA HIS A 8 -12.30 -7.72 -15.59
C HIS A 8 -13.79 -8.06 -15.58
N PHE A 9 -14.37 -8.33 -16.75
CA PHE A 9 -15.77 -8.71 -16.87
C PHE A 9 -16.06 -10.08 -16.23
N ILE A 10 -15.17 -11.04 -16.45
CA ILE A 10 -15.26 -12.38 -15.84
C ILE A 10 -15.15 -12.30 -14.31
N VAL A 11 -14.22 -11.50 -13.77
CA VAL A 11 -14.09 -11.30 -12.31
C VAL A 11 -15.36 -10.69 -11.72
N CYS A 12 -15.96 -9.67 -12.34
CA CYS A 12 -17.22 -9.09 -11.88
C CYS A 12 -18.40 -10.07 -11.99
N ALA A 13 -18.49 -10.85 -13.07
CA ALA A 13 -19.56 -11.83 -13.28
C ALA A 13 -19.50 -12.99 -12.26
N PHE A 14 -18.30 -13.45 -11.89
CA PHE A 14 -18.12 -14.42 -10.80
C PHE A 14 -18.30 -13.80 -9.40
N PHE A 15 -18.08 -12.48 -9.25
CA PHE A 15 -18.20 -11.78 -7.97
C PHE A 15 -19.62 -11.79 -7.39
N ILE A 16 -20.63 -11.82 -8.27
CA ILE A 16 -22.05 -11.90 -7.88
C ILE A 16 -22.32 -13.17 -7.06
N TRP A 17 -21.61 -14.26 -7.35
CA TRP A 17 -21.80 -15.60 -6.78
C TRP A 17 -20.80 -15.95 -5.67
N LEU A 18 -19.84 -15.08 -5.37
CA LEU A 18 -18.85 -15.32 -4.33
C LEU A 18 -19.45 -15.05 -2.93
N SER A 19 -19.46 -16.08 -2.10
CA SER A 19 -19.57 -15.93 -0.65
C SER A 19 -18.27 -15.31 -0.12
N GLY A 20 -18.34 -14.20 0.61
CA GLY A 20 -17.16 -13.53 1.17
C GLY A 20 -16.62 -12.34 0.38
N LYS A 21 -17.50 -11.44 -0.08
CA LYS A 21 -17.14 -10.18 -0.77
C LYS A 21 -16.23 -9.28 0.07
N ASP A 22 -16.32 -9.37 1.39
CA ASP A 22 -15.49 -8.69 2.38
C ASP A 22 -14.02 -9.17 2.37
N VAL A 23 -13.78 -10.46 2.15
CA VAL A 23 -12.43 -11.00 1.93
C VAL A 23 -11.82 -10.36 0.70
N PHE A 24 -12.55 -10.37 -0.42
CA PHE A 24 -12.10 -9.71 -1.64
C PHE A 24 -11.85 -8.22 -1.43
N GLU A 25 -12.75 -7.50 -0.75
CA GLU A 25 -12.57 -6.08 -0.45
C GLU A 25 -11.26 -5.82 0.30
N ALA A 26 -10.97 -6.63 1.32
CA ALA A 26 -9.76 -6.48 2.13
C ALA A 26 -8.47 -6.65 1.30
N PHE A 27 -8.39 -7.72 0.50
CA PHE A 27 -7.25 -7.95 -0.38
C PHE A 27 -7.16 -6.92 -1.51
N TYR A 28 -8.29 -6.59 -2.15
CA TYR A 28 -8.34 -5.59 -3.22
C TYR A 28 -7.91 -4.21 -2.72
N LYS A 29 -8.38 -3.79 -1.54
CA LYS A 29 -8.01 -2.53 -0.88
C LYS A 29 -6.51 -2.48 -0.59
N LYS A 30 -5.94 -3.57 -0.06
CA LYS A 30 -4.49 -3.68 0.20
C LYS A 30 -3.68 -3.54 -1.08
N ASP A 31 -4.07 -4.24 -2.13
CA ASP A 31 -3.35 -4.21 -3.41
C ASP A 31 -3.51 -2.87 -4.13
N LEU A 32 -4.70 -2.27 -4.07
CA LEU A 32 -4.94 -0.92 -4.59
C LEU A 32 -4.04 0.10 -3.87
N ALA A 33 -3.91 0.02 -2.55
CA ALA A 33 -3.04 0.90 -1.79
C ALA A 33 -1.57 0.81 -2.26
N LYS A 34 -1.07 -0.43 -2.46
CA LYS A 34 0.27 -0.67 -3.01
C LYS A 34 0.42 -0.05 -4.41
N ARG A 35 -0.59 -0.17 -5.30
CA ARG A 35 -0.53 0.40 -6.66
C ARG A 35 -0.55 1.93 -6.68
N LEU A 36 -1.40 2.55 -5.86
CA LEU A 36 -1.54 4.00 -5.75
C LEU A 36 -0.26 4.66 -5.20
N LEU A 37 0.28 4.13 -4.10
CA LEU A 37 1.42 4.76 -3.42
C LEU A 37 2.76 4.52 -4.09
N LEU A 38 2.92 3.38 -4.79
CA LEU A 38 4.18 3.01 -5.44
C LEU A 38 4.19 3.29 -6.95
N GLY A 39 3.18 4.02 -7.44
CA GLY A 39 3.16 4.60 -8.78
C GLY A 39 3.15 3.55 -9.90
N LYS A 40 2.40 2.46 -9.72
CA LYS A 40 2.35 1.34 -10.68
C LYS A 40 0.97 1.08 -11.30
N SER A 41 -0.03 1.92 -11.05
CA SER A 41 -1.29 1.82 -11.78
C SER A 41 -1.03 2.00 -13.28
N ALA A 42 -1.46 1.02 -14.08
CA ALA A 42 -1.27 1.06 -15.53
C ALA A 42 -2.07 2.20 -16.19
N SER A 43 -3.22 2.55 -15.60
CA SER A 43 -4.04 3.69 -15.98
C SER A 43 -4.91 4.08 -14.79
N VAL A 44 -4.96 5.38 -14.49
CA VAL A 44 -5.87 5.93 -13.47
C VAL A 44 -7.33 5.72 -13.89
N ASP A 45 -7.62 5.90 -15.17
CA ASP A 45 -8.98 5.73 -15.73
C ASP A 45 -9.43 4.27 -15.64
N ALA A 46 -8.52 3.31 -15.84
CA ALA A 46 -8.82 1.89 -15.66
C ALA A 46 -9.18 1.55 -14.21
N GLU A 47 -8.47 2.13 -13.23
CA GLU A 47 -8.77 1.88 -11.81
C GLU A 47 -10.08 2.57 -11.39
N LYS A 48 -10.35 3.79 -11.87
CA LYS A 48 -11.65 4.48 -11.66
C LYS A 48 -12.80 3.70 -12.32
N SER A 49 -12.58 3.13 -13.51
CA SER A 49 -13.57 2.28 -14.19
C SER A 49 -13.86 1.00 -13.41
N MET A 50 -12.82 0.34 -12.87
CA MET A 50 -12.99 -0.84 -12.01
C MET A 50 -13.80 -0.50 -10.75
N LEU A 51 -13.50 0.63 -10.10
CA LEU A 51 -14.24 1.09 -8.93
C LEU A 51 -15.72 1.35 -9.25
N SER A 52 -16.01 1.96 -10.39
CA SER A 52 -17.39 2.19 -10.86
C SER A 52 -18.16 0.88 -11.03
N LYS A 53 -17.52 -0.14 -11.63
CA LYS A 53 -18.11 -1.48 -11.77
C LYS A 53 -18.35 -2.16 -10.42
N LEU A 54 -17.40 -2.08 -9.49
CA LEU A 54 -17.58 -2.61 -8.14
C LEU A 54 -18.74 -1.91 -7.42
N LYS A 55 -18.90 -0.61 -7.60
CA LYS A 55 -20.01 0.16 -7.02
C LYS A 55 -21.36 -0.28 -7.57
N GLN A 56 -21.43 -0.54 -8.89
CA GLN A 56 -22.64 -1.03 -9.54
C GLN A 56 -23.05 -2.41 -9.01
N GLU A 57 -22.09 -3.33 -8.83
CA GLU A 57 -22.36 -4.70 -8.40
C GLU A 57 -22.55 -4.86 -6.88
N CYS A 58 -21.90 -4.02 -6.07
CA CYS A 58 -21.78 -4.21 -4.62
C CYS A 58 -22.38 -3.07 -3.80
N GLY A 59 -22.79 -1.98 -4.44
CA GLY A 59 -23.32 -0.78 -3.81
C GLY A 59 -22.25 0.18 -3.28
N GLY A 60 -22.68 1.41 -2.96
CA GLY A 60 -21.79 2.49 -2.52
C GLY A 60 -21.16 2.30 -1.14
N GLY A 61 -21.79 1.53 -0.25
CA GLY A 61 -21.21 1.22 1.06
C GLY A 61 -19.90 0.44 0.93
N PHE A 62 -19.88 -0.56 0.04
CA PHE A 62 -18.72 -1.41 -0.25
C PHE A 62 -17.54 -0.62 -0.83
N THR A 63 -17.80 0.33 -1.73
CA THR A 63 -16.74 1.11 -2.38
C THR A 63 -16.33 2.36 -1.63
N SER A 64 -17.03 2.73 -0.55
CA SER A 64 -16.82 3.99 0.18
C SER A 64 -15.36 4.24 0.58
N LYS A 65 -14.68 3.24 1.17
CA LYS A 65 -13.27 3.33 1.57
C LYS A 65 -12.35 3.46 0.35
N LEU A 66 -12.61 2.69 -0.71
CA LEU A 66 -11.83 2.73 -1.95
C LEU A 66 -11.95 4.10 -2.65
N GLU A 67 -13.16 4.66 -2.71
CA GLU A 67 -13.42 6.02 -3.19
C GLU A 67 -12.67 7.07 -2.35
N GLY A 68 -12.65 6.88 -1.02
CA GLY A 68 -11.87 7.70 -0.09
C GLY A 68 -10.37 7.69 -0.39
N MET A 69 -9.80 6.52 -0.71
CA MET A 69 -8.39 6.40 -1.09
C MET A 69 -8.05 7.23 -2.35
N PHE A 70 -8.92 7.23 -3.37
CA PHE A 70 -8.71 8.07 -4.55
C PHE A 70 -8.78 9.56 -4.23
N LYS A 71 -9.75 9.97 -3.42
CA LYS A 71 -9.87 11.37 -2.98
C LYS A 71 -8.61 11.81 -2.24
N ASP A 72 -8.08 10.99 -1.32
CA ASP A 72 -6.83 11.29 -0.62
C ASP A 72 -5.65 11.49 -1.58
N MET A 73 -5.57 10.72 -2.68
CA MET A 73 -4.52 10.91 -3.70
C MET A 73 -4.66 12.24 -4.46
N GLU A 74 -5.88 12.68 -4.74
CA GLU A 74 -6.12 13.98 -5.39
C GLU A 74 -5.81 15.14 -4.44
N LEU A 75 -6.35 15.09 -3.23
CA LEU A 75 -6.08 16.07 -2.16
C LEU A 75 -4.58 16.18 -1.83
N SER A 76 -3.86 15.06 -1.82
CA SER A 76 -2.41 15.04 -1.59
C SER A 76 -1.64 15.83 -2.66
N LYS A 77 -2.07 15.78 -3.92
CA LYS A 77 -1.43 16.55 -5.00
C LYS A 77 -1.62 18.05 -4.78
N ASP A 78 -2.83 18.47 -4.42
CA ASP A 78 -3.14 19.88 -4.16
C ASP A 78 -2.35 20.41 -2.96
N ILE A 79 -2.28 19.63 -1.88
CA ILE A 79 -1.45 19.94 -0.70
C ILE A 79 0.01 20.06 -1.09
N MET A 80 0.52 19.16 -1.94
CA MET A 80 1.91 19.19 -2.40
C MET A 80 2.21 20.40 -3.30
N LEU A 81 1.27 20.83 -4.15
CA LEU A 81 1.42 22.06 -4.94
C LEU A 81 1.55 23.28 -4.01
N ALA A 82 0.67 23.39 -3.02
CA ALA A 82 0.71 24.46 -2.03
C ALA A 82 2.00 24.40 -1.16
N PHE A 83 2.50 23.20 -0.86
CA PHE A 83 3.74 23.02 -0.12
C PHE A 83 4.96 23.43 -0.94
N LYS A 84 5.01 23.07 -2.23
CA LYS A 84 6.10 23.50 -3.14
C LYS A 84 6.15 25.02 -3.26
N GLN A 85 5.00 25.69 -3.37
CA GLN A 85 4.93 27.16 -3.36
C GLN A 85 5.42 27.76 -2.03
N HIS A 86 5.06 27.14 -0.89
CA HIS A 86 5.53 27.57 0.41
C HIS A 86 7.06 27.43 0.53
N MET A 87 7.63 26.35 0.00
CA MET A 87 9.07 26.09 -0.02
C MET A 87 9.85 27.07 -0.91
N CYS A 88 9.24 27.68 -1.93
CA CYS A 88 9.89 28.74 -2.71
C CYS A 88 10.16 30.01 -1.89
N ASN A 89 9.43 30.22 -0.78
CA ASN A 89 9.56 31.39 0.08
C ASN A 89 10.46 31.14 1.30
N ILE A 90 11.01 29.93 1.44
CA ILE A 90 11.87 29.53 2.54
C ILE A 90 13.21 29.12 1.94
N GLU A 91 14.31 29.46 2.62
CA GLU A 91 15.63 28.96 2.23
C GLU A 91 15.64 27.43 2.36
N ALA A 92 15.79 26.75 1.22
CA ALA A 92 15.67 25.29 1.17
C ALA A 92 16.77 24.66 2.06
N PRO A 93 16.41 23.76 2.99
CA PRO A 93 17.35 23.22 3.98
C PRO A 93 18.36 22.22 3.37
N GLY A 94 18.36 22.02 2.06
CA GLY A 94 19.19 21.04 1.39
C GLY A 94 18.71 20.72 -0.04
N SER A 95 19.18 19.57 -0.56
CA SER A 95 19.02 19.20 -1.98
C SER A 95 17.95 18.13 -2.25
N ILE A 96 17.17 17.76 -1.22
CA ILE A 96 16.15 16.72 -1.31
C ILE A 96 14.85 17.30 -1.89
N GLU A 97 14.35 16.69 -2.97
CA GLU A 97 12.97 16.90 -3.42
C GLU A 97 12.01 15.99 -2.64
N LEU A 98 11.23 16.58 -1.72
CA LEU A 98 10.20 15.87 -0.96
C LEU A 98 8.86 15.86 -1.70
N THR A 99 8.22 14.68 -1.77
CA THR A 99 6.81 14.52 -2.13
C THR A 99 6.11 13.67 -1.08
N VAL A 100 4.95 14.13 -0.60
CA VAL A 100 4.20 13.49 0.50
C VAL A 100 2.79 13.15 0.02
N ASN A 101 2.31 11.96 0.38
CA ASN A 101 0.91 11.59 0.28
C ASN A 101 0.30 11.58 1.70
N ILE A 102 -0.79 12.31 1.90
CA ILE A 102 -1.56 12.34 3.14
C ILE A 102 -2.74 11.38 3.01
N LEU A 103 -2.83 10.43 3.93
CA LEU A 103 -3.78 9.32 3.89
C LEU A 103 -4.72 9.39 5.10
N THR A 104 -6.03 9.27 4.87
CA THR A 104 -7.03 9.21 5.93
C THR A 104 -7.06 7.82 6.54
N MET A 105 -6.65 7.68 7.81
CA MET A 105 -6.45 6.38 8.47
C MET A 105 -7.63 5.39 8.35
N GLY A 106 -8.88 5.87 8.31
CA GLY A 106 -10.08 5.03 8.20
C GLY A 106 -10.34 4.45 6.80
N TYR A 107 -9.73 4.98 5.74
CA TYR A 107 -9.92 4.48 4.37
C TYR A 107 -8.85 3.48 3.93
N TRP A 108 -7.64 3.61 4.47
CA TRP A 108 -6.49 2.82 4.05
C TRP A 108 -6.31 1.56 4.90
N PRO A 109 -5.56 0.55 4.42
CA PRO A 109 -5.15 -0.57 5.25
C PRO A 109 -4.41 -0.10 6.51
N THR A 110 -4.56 -0.84 7.60
CA THR A 110 -3.81 -0.54 8.83
C THR A 110 -2.35 -0.96 8.66
N TYR A 111 -1.45 0.02 8.77
CA TYR A 111 0.00 -0.19 8.71
C TYR A 111 0.58 -0.16 10.12
N THR A 112 1.42 -1.15 10.43
CA THR A 112 2.14 -1.19 11.70
C THR A 112 3.21 -0.09 11.70
N PRO A 113 3.17 0.85 12.66
CA PRO A 113 4.22 1.85 12.80
C PRO A 113 5.57 1.17 12.99
N THR A 114 6.61 1.69 12.34
CA THR A 114 7.97 1.18 12.45
C THR A 114 8.88 2.36 12.76
N GLU A 115 9.71 2.22 13.78
CA GLU A 115 10.72 3.22 14.11
C GLU A 115 11.94 3.04 13.20
N VAL A 116 12.46 4.16 12.70
CA VAL A 116 13.65 4.20 11.86
C VAL A 116 14.48 5.41 12.20
N ASN A 117 15.80 5.23 12.15
CA ASN A 117 16.75 6.32 12.26
C ASN A 117 16.89 6.98 10.88
N LEU A 118 16.27 8.14 10.72
CA LEU A 118 16.37 8.94 9.50
C LEU A 118 17.57 9.90 9.59
N PRO A 119 18.28 10.15 8.48
CA PRO A 119 19.26 11.23 8.40
C PRO A 119 18.66 12.57 8.82
N GLU A 120 19.45 13.42 9.48
CA GLU A 120 18.98 14.71 9.99
C GLU A 120 18.31 15.58 8.93
N GLU A 121 18.84 15.58 7.70
CA GLU A 121 18.27 16.32 6.58
C GLU A 121 16.82 15.86 6.29
N MET A 122 16.56 14.55 6.30
CA MET A 122 15.22 13.99 6.08
C MET A 122 14.25 14.36 7.21
N VAL A 123 14.72 14.34 8.47
CA VAL A 123 13.93 14.74 9.64
C VAL A 123 13.53 16.21 9.53
N LYS A 124 14.46 17.10 9.16
CA LYS A 124 14.17 18.53 8.94
C LYS A 124 13.05 18.72 7.92
N PHE A 125 13.12 18.02 6.80
CA PHE A 125 12.07 18.08 5.77
C PHE A 125 10.71 17.56 6.28
N GLN A 126 10.70 16.48 7.07
CA GLN A 126 9.47 15.98 7.71
C GLN A 126 8.86 17.01 8.67
N ASP A 127 9.67 17.70 9.45
CA ASP A 127 9.22 18.70 10.41
C ASP A 127 8.69 19.97 9.72
N ILE A 128 9.35 20.43 8.66
CA ILE A 128 8.87 21.57 7.86
C ILE A 128 7.50 21.23 7.25
N PHE A 129 7.38 20.05 6.64
CA PHE A 129 6.09 19.61 6.10
C PHE A 129 5.01 19.48 7.17
N LYS A 130 5.35 18.90 8.33
CA LYS A 130 4.43 18.76 9.47
C LYS A 130 3.91 20.11 9.96
N LYS A 131 4.80 21.09 10.14
CA LYS A 131 4.43 22.46 10.54
C LYS A 131 3.51 23.12 9.50
N PHE A 132 3.87 23.01 8.21
CA PHE A 132 3.05 23.51 7.11
C PHE A 132 1.65 22.87 7.08
N TYR A 133 1.56 21.56 7.26
CA TYR A 133 0.28 20.86 7.22
C TYR A 133 -0.61 21.24 8.39
N LEU A 134 -0.07 21.26 9.61
CA LEU A 134 -0.83 21.54 10.82
C LEU A 134 -1.25 23.00 10.95
N SER A 135 -0.54 23.94 10.32
CA SER A 135 -0.96 25.35 10.28
C SER A 135 -2.23 25.56 9.44
N LYS A 136 -2.47 24.70 8.45
CA LYS A 136 -3.66 24.74 7.58
C LYS A 136 -4.77 23.77 8.03
N HIS A 137 -4.42 22.72 8.77
CA HIS A 137 -5.33 21.67 9.20
C HIS A 137 -5.25 21.46 10.73
N SER A 138 -5.87 22.38 11.47
CA SER A 138 -5.96 22.31 12.92
C SER A 138 -6.73 21.08 13.41
N GLY A 139 -6.36 20.56 14.58
CA GLY A 139 -7.01 19.39 15.20
C GLY A 139 -6.62 18.04 14.60
N ARG A 140 -5.69 17.98 13.64
CA ARG A 140 -5.20 16.72 13.06
C ARG A 140 -3.89 16.26 13.72
N LYS A 141 -3.65 14.94 13.71
CA LYS A 141 -2.39 14.32 14.10
C LYS A 141 -1.82 13.56 12.90
N LEU A 142 -0.54 13.78 12.61
CA LEU A 142 0.18 13.07 11.56
C LEU A 142 1.01 11.92 12.15
N GLN A 143 1.07 10.81 11.41
CA GLN A 143 1.93 9.68 11.69
C GLN A 143 2.61 9.23 10.39
N TRP A 144 3.93 9.28 10.34
CA TRP A 144 4.70 8.82 9.19
C TRP A 144 4.71 7.29 9.13
N GLN A 145 4.66 6.73 7.91
CA GLN A 145 4.69 5.29 7.66
C GLN A 145 5.93 4.94 6.80
N PRO A 146 7.09 4.67 7.42
CA PRO A 146 8.35 4.40 6.71
C PRO A 146 8.28 3.22 5.76
N THR A 147 7.44 2.22 6.08
CA THR A 147 7.21 1.00 5.28
C THR A 147 6.71 1.29 3.86
N LEU A 148 6.03 2.42 3.66
CA LEU A 148 5.49 2.87 2.37
C LEU A 148 6.42 3.87 1.65
N GLY A 149 7.47 4.32 2.33
CA GLY A 149 8.42 5.28 1.80
C GLY A 149 9.29 4.67 0.69
N HIS A 150 9.61 5.50 -0.30
CA HIS A 150 10.56 5.18 -1.36
C HIS A 150 11.32 6.44 -1.78
N CYS A 151 12.53 6.26 -2.31
CA CYS A 151 13.40 7.35 -2.73
C CYS A 151 13.99 7.07 -4.11
N VAL A 152 14.53 8.13 -4.72
CA VAL A 152 15.39 8.04 -5.89
C VAL A 152 16.78 8.50 -5.47
N LEU A 153 17.75 7.59 -5.53
CA LEU A 153 19.14 7.88 -5.21
C LEU A 153 19.98 8.06 -6.47
N LYS A 154 20.81 9.08 -6.49
CA LYS A 154 21.85 9.24 -7.51
C LYS A 154 23.10 8.50 -7.02
N ALA A 155 23.42 7.38 -7.65
CA ALA A 155 24.58 6.56 -7.32
C ALA A 155 25.69 6.76 -8.35
N THR A 156 26.93 6.91 -7.88
CA THR A 156 28.13 6.94 -8.70
C THR A 156 28.93 5.68 -8.41
N PHE A 157 29.07 4.78 -9.39
CA PHE A 157 29.72 3.48 -9.21
C PHE A 157 31.22 3.53 -9.58
N SER A 158 31.50 3.86 -10.84
CA SER A 158 32.83 4.16 -11.36
C SER A 158 32.89 5.64 -11.76
N SER A 159 34.09 6.17 -12.04
CA SER A 159 34.33 7.60 -12.30
C SER A 159 33.42 8.25 -13.36
N ASN A 160 32.76 7.46 -14.22
CA ASN A 160 31.79 7.95 -15.21
C ASN A 160 30.42 7.24 -15.22
N SER A 161 30.15 6.30 -14.29
CA SER A 161 28.87 5.57 -14.25
C SER A 161 27.94 6.16 -13.19
N LYS A 162 27.18 7.19 -13.61
CA LYS A 162 26.08 7.76 -12.82
C LYS A 162 24.78 7.02 -13.13
N LYS A 163 24.07 6.61 -12.08
CA LYS A 163 22.79 5.90 -12.19
C LYS A 163 21.79 6.44 -11.18
N GLU A 164 20.51 6.30 -11.49
CA GLU A 164 19.42 6.59 -10.58
C GLU A 164 18.76 5.30 -10.08
N LEU A 165 18.77 5.09 -8.77
CA LEU A 165 18.19 3.92 -8.13
C LEU A 165 16.87 4.30 -7.48
N GLN A 166 15.77 3.70 -7.95
CA GLN A 166 14.49 3.80 -7.27
C GLN A 166 14.37 2.65 -6.27
N VAL A 167 14.42 3.00 -4.99
CA VAL A 167 14.59 2.09 -3.85
C VAL A 167 13.55 2.39 -2.76
N SER A 168 13.27 1.43 -1.89
CA SER A 168 12.47 1.67 -0.69
C SER A 168 13.22 2.58 0.29
N LEU A 169 12.51 3.18 1.25
CA LEU A 169 13.14 3.96 2.30
C LEU A 169 14.15 3.13 3.10
N PHE A 170 13.83 1.88 3.46
CA PHE A 170 14.78 1.01 4.15
C PHE A 170 16.03 0.72 3.31
N GLN A 171 15.87 0.50 2.00
CA GLN A 171 17.01 0.35 1.07
C GLN A 171 17.84 1.63 1.00
N THR A 172 17.19 2.81 1.00
CA THR A 172 17.88 4.09 1.05
C THR A 172 18.76 4.20 2.28
N LEU A 173 18.21 3.95 3.47
CA LEU A 173 18.97 4.04 4.72
C LEU A 173 20.16 3.09 4.71
N CYS A 174 19.99 1.86 4.23
CA CYS A 174 21.11 0.92 4.10
C CYS A 174 22.19 1.42 3.12
N LEU A 175 21.79 1.96 1.97
CA LEU A 175 22.72 2.42 0.95
C LEU A 175 23.47 3.70 1.37
N LEU A 176 22.84 4.59 2.12
CA LEU A 176 23.47 5.82 2.62
C LEU A 176 24.62 5.52 3.58
N LEU A 177 24.55 4.42 4.34
CA LEU A 177 25.62 4.03 5.26
C LEU A 177 26.93 3.72 4.52
N PHE A 178 26.87 3.23 3.27
CA PHE A 178 28.06 2.98 2.46
C PHE A 178 28.77 4.26 1.99
N ASN A 179 28.22 5.45 2.25
CA ASN A 179 28.93 6.71 2.00
C ASN A 179 30.00 7.00 3.07
N ASP A 180 29.81 6.53 4.31
CA ASP A 180 30.65 6.85 5.48
C ASP A 180 31.47 5.63 6.00
N GLU A 181 31.62 4.58 5.17
CA GLU A 181 32.23 3.25 5.40
C GLU A 181 31.29 2.09 5.82
N ASP A 182 31.71 0.84 5.49
CA ASP A 182 30.93 -0.42 5.44
C ASP A 182 30.09 -0.69 6.72
N VAL A 183 28.75 -0.74 6.57
CA VAL A 183 27.83 -1.12 7.65
C VAL A 183 27.01 -2.37 7.32
N GLU A 184 26.85 -3.21 8.33
CA GLU A 184 26.16 -4.51 8.30
C GLU A 184 24.65 -4.34 8.52
N LEU A 185 23.83 -4.81 7.58
CA LEU A 185 22.36 -4.89 7.71
C LEU A 185 21.87 -6.19 7.05
N ARG A 186 20.75 -6.78 7.48
CA ARG A 186 20.39 -8.15 7.05
C ARG A 186 19.29 -8.20 5.97
N LYS A 187 18.03 -7.94 6.31
CA LYS A 187 16.87 -8.22 5.43
C LYS A 187 16.80 -7.36 4.16
N THR A 188 17.15 -6.08 4.25
CA THR A 188 17.15 -5.17 3.10
C THR A 188 18.22 -5.53 2.07
N LEU A 189 19.33 -6.11 2.52
CA LEU A 189 20.48 -6.40 1.68
C LEU A 189 20.20 -7.53 0.67
N GLN A 190 19.18 -8.35 0.90
CA GLN A 190 18.84 -9.43 -0.05
C GLN A 190 18.45 -8.88 -1.42
N SER A 191 17.61 -7.84 -1.46
CA SER A 191 17.27 -7.16 -2.72
C SER A 191 18.48 -6.52 -3.39
N LEU A 192 19.41 -6.00 -2.61
CA LEU A 192 20.53 -5.18 -3.08
C LEU A 192 21.73 -6.04 -3.52
N ALA A 193 21.91 -7.22 -2.93
CA ALA A 193 23.07 -8.10 -3.15
C ALA A 193 22.72 -9.40 -3.88
N CYS A 194 21.56 -10.00 -3.60
CA CYS A 194 21.17 -11.31 -4.13
C CYS A 194 20.16 -11.22 -5.30
N GLY A 195 19.64 -10.01 -5.57
CA GLY A 195 18.69 -9.73 -6.64
C GLY A 195 19.28 -9.68 -8.06
N LYS A 196 18.48 -9.22 -9.02
CA LYS A 196 18.89 -9.02 -10.42
C LYS A 196 19.86 -7.83 -10.58
N ALA A 197 19.62 -6.75 -9.85
CA ALA A 197 20.47 -5.57 -9.83
C ALA A 197 21.33 -5.62 -8.55
N ARG A 198 22.54 -6.18 -8.66
CA ARG A 198 23.47 -6.41 -7.55
C ARG A 198 24.34 -5.18 -7.29
N VAL A 199 23.74 -4.16 -6.69
CA VAL A 199 24.44 -2.93 -6.30
C VAL A 199 25.37 -3.16 -5.10
N LEU A 200 25.16 -4.24 -4.35
CA LEU A 200 26.07 -4.74 -3.33
C LEU A 200 26.62 -6.12 -3.72
N THR A 201 27.82 -6.45 -3.23
CA THR A 201 28.42 -7.78 -3.28
C THR A 201 28.40 -8.43 -1.91
N LYS A 202 27.96 -9.69 -1.84
CA LYS A 202 27.88 -10.50 -0.62
C LYS A 202 29.03 -11.51 -0.54
N GLU A 203 29.64 -11.63 0.63
CA GLU A 203 30.66 -12.63 0.97
C GLU A 203 30.24 -13.36 2.26
N PRO A 204 30.04 -14.70 2.24
CA PRO A 204 30.06 -15.61 1.09
C PRO A 204 28.86 -15.46 0.13
N LYS A 205 29.10 -15.74 -1.15
CA LYS A 205 28.06 -15.68 -2.19
C LYS A 205 26.96 -16.71 -1.92
N GLY A 206 25.71 -16.27 -1.86
CA GLY A 206 24.55 -17.14 -1.62
C GLY A 206 23.23 -16.41 -1.85
N LYS A 207 22.12 -17.15 -1.79
CA LYS A 207 20.76 -16.59 -1.86
C LYS A 207 20.22 -16.16 -0.49
N GLU A 208 20.65 -16.88 0.55
CA GLU A 208 20.30 -16.62 1.95
C GLU A 208 21.27 -15.63 2.58
N ILE A 209 20.78 -14.90 3.58
CA ILE A 209 21.55 -13.97 4.40
C ILE A 209 21.67 -14.55 5.81
N ASN A 210 22.91 -14.71 6.24
CA ASN A 210 23.34 -15.16 7.55
C ASN A 210 23.98 -14.01 8.31
N ASP A 211 24.11 -14.20 9.61
CA ASP A 211 24.61 -13.19 10.55
C ASP A 211 26.08 -12.83 10.32
N GLU A 212 26.88 -13.74 9.76
CA GLU A 212 28.31 -13.54 9.48
C GLU A 212 28.59 -13.02 8.07
N ASP A 213 27.55 -12.76 7.27
CA ASP A 213 27.71 -12.32 5.89
C ASP A 213 28.15 -10.86 5.81
N ARG A 214 29.18 -10.62 4.99
CA ARG A 214 29.69 -9.27 4.73
C ARG A 214 29.17 -8.75 3.41
N PHE A 215 28.85 -7.46 3.39
CA PHE A 215 28.35 -6.77 2.22
C PHE A 215 29.25 -5.60 1.89
N ARG A 216 29.57 -5.44 0.60
CA ARG A 216 30.39 -4.33 0.10
C ARG A 216 29.71 -3.65 -1.07
N PHE A 217 29.95 -2.36 -1.22
CA PHE A 217 29.47 -1.62 -2.38
C PHE A 217 30.11 -2.13 -3.68
N ASN A 218 29.28 -2.46 -4.68
CA ASN A 218 29.75 -3.01 -5.94
C ASN A 218 30.20 -1.89 -6.90
N LYS A 219 31.45 -1.44 -6.78
CA LYS A 219 32.05 -0.42 -7.68
C LYS A 219 32.02 -0.83 -9.17
N GLY A 220 32.04 -2.14 -9.46
CA GLY A 220 31.99 -2.70 -10.81
C GLY A 220 30.58 -2.88 -11.38
N PHE A 221 29.55 -2.36 -10.72
CA PHE A 221 28.17 -2.53 -11.17
C PHE A 221 27.92 -1.88 -12.54
N THR A 222 27.38 -2.66 -13.46
CA THR A 222 26.99 -2.21 -14.81
C THR A 222 25.54 -2.56 -15.07
N HIS A 223 24.83 -1.66 -15.77
CA HIS A 223 23.45 -1.88 -16.16
C HIS A 223 23.11 -1.07 -17.42
N LYS A 224 22.33 -1.66 -18.32
CA LYS A 224 21.94 -1.04 -19.60
C LYS A 224 21.12 0.24 -19.41
N LEU A 225 20.25 0.27 -18.41
CA LEU A 225 19.42 1.43 -18.09
C LEU A 225 20.15 2.43 -17.18
N CYS A 226 19.81 3.71 -17.31
CA CYS A 226 20.26 4.78 -16.40
C CYS A 226 19.45 4.79 -15.09
N ARG A 227 18.12 4.61 -15.20
CA ARG A 227 17.20 4.52 -14.06
C ARG A 227 16.81 3.07 -13.78
N ILE A 228 17.03 2.61 -12.56
CA ILE A 228 16.92 1.20 -12.16
C ILE A 228 15.93 1.08 -11.00
N LYS A 229 14.90 0.24 -11.15
CA LYS A 229 13.91 -0.03 -10.10
C LYS A 229 14.30 -1.28 -9.31
N ILE A 230 14.77 -1.09 -8.07
CA ILE A 230 15.17 -2.19 -7.17
C ILE A 230 14.08 -2.47 -6.11
N ASN A 231 13.06 -1.61 -6.04
CA ASN A 231 11.94 -1.70 -5.11
C ASN A 231 10.90 -2.82 -5.44
N GLN A 232 11.36 -4.03 -5.76
CA GLN A 232 10.47 -5.17 -6.05
C GLN A 232 9.98 -5.88 -4.78
N ILE A 233 10.69 -5.75 -3.65
CA ILE A 233 10.34 -6.45 -2.40
C ILE A 233 9.10 -5.84 -1.74
N GLN A 234 8.96 -4.51 -1.65
CA GLN A 234 7.75 -3.85 -1.08
C GLN A 234 6.44 -4.22 -1.81
N MET A 235 6.54 -4.85 -2.97
CA MET A 235 5.40 -5.18 -3.82
C MET A 235 4.89 -6.60 -3.64
N LYS A 236 5.70 -7.49 -3.07
CA LYS A 236 5.27 -8.86 -2.83
C LYS A 236 4.46 -8.90 -1.54
N GLU A 237 3.33 -9.57 -1.57
CA GLU A 237 2.63 -9.97 -0.36
C GLU A 237 3.48 -11.03 0.37
N THR A 238 3.66 -10.86 1.68
CA THR A 238 4.29 -11.88 2.53
C THR A 238 3.24 -12.83 3.08
N GLN A 239 3.65 -14.04 3.48
CA GLN A 239 2.72 -14.98 4.14
C GLN A 239 2.14 -14.38 5.42
N GLU A 240 2.95 -13.67 6.21
CA GLU A 240 2.52 -12.93 7.41
C GLU A 240 1.45 -11.87 7.09
N GLU A 241 1.64 -11.08 6.03
CA GLU A 241 0.65 -10.09 5.57
C GLU A 241 -0.66 -10.75 5.14
N ASN A 242 -0.59 -11.92 4.49
CA ASN A 242 -1.76 -12.65 4.03
C ASN A 242 -2.58 -13.20 5.21
N VAL A 243 -1.92 -13.88 6.16
CA VAL A 243 -2.55 -14.38 7.39
C VAL A 243 -3.20 -13.24 8.17
N SER A 244 -2.47 -12.14 8.41
CA SER A 244 -3.01 -10.99 9.14
C SER A 244 -4.20 -10.32 8.44
N THR A 245 -4.19 -10.26 7.10
CA THR A 245 -5.35 -9.73 6.34
C THR A 245 -6.56 -10.63 6.53
N THR A 246 -6.36 -11.95 6.47
CA THR A 246 -7.41 -12.95 6.61
C THR A 246 -8.01 -12.93 8.02
N GLU A 247 -7.18 -12.92 9.06
CA GLU A 247 -7.63 -12.85 10.46
C GLU A 247 -8.47 -11.60 10.74
N ARG A 248 -8.08 -10.44 10.20
CA ARG A 248 -8.87 -9.20 10.33
C ARG A 248 -10.26 -9.33 9.71
N VAL A 249 -10.38 -9.96 8.54
CA VAL A 249 -11.69 -10.17 7.92
C VAL A 249 -12.59 -11.02 8.80
N PHE A 250 -12.05 -12.07 9.43
CA PHE A 250 -12.81 -12.89 10.36
C PHE A 250 -13.26 -12.12 11.60
N GLN A 251 -12.40 -11.27 12.18
CA GLN A 251 -12.77 -10.41 13.30
C GLN A 251 -13.83 -9.37 12.90
N ASP A 252 -13.68 -8.72 11.73
CA ASP A 252 -14.64 -7.73 11.22
C ASP A 252 -16.03 -8.35 11.00
N ARG A 253 -16.11 -9.61 10.55
CA ARG A 253 -17.38 -10.34 10.45
C ARG A 253 -18.07 -10.49 11.79
N GLN A 254 -17.32 -10.78 12.85
CA GLN A 254 -17.88 -10.92 14.19
C GLN A 254 -18.50 -9.60 14.66
N TYR A 255 -17.80 -8.47 14.51
CA TYR A 255 -18.35 -7.16 14.83
C TYR A 255 -19.56 -6.79 13.97
N GLN A 256 -19.61 -7.18 12.69
CA GLN A 256 -20.78 -6.96 11.84
C GLN A 256 -22.00 -7.78 12.28
N VAL A 257 -21.79 -9.00 12.79
CA VAL A 257 -22.85 -9.82 13.39
C VAL A 257 -23.34 -9.18 14.68
N ASP A 258 -22.42 -8.75 15.55
CA ASP A 258 -22.76 -8.13 16.84
C ASP A 258 -23.44 -6.77 16.68
N ALA A 259 -23.09 -6.01 15.64
CA ALA A 259 -23.69 -4.72 15.31
C ALA A 259 -25.00 -4.82 14.50
N ALA A 260 -25.40 -6.03 14.06
CA ALA A 260 -26.62 -6.20 13.29
C ALA A 260 -27.86 -5.93 14.17
N ILE A 261 -28.63 -4.90 13.82
CA ILE A 261 -29.82 -4.54 14.57
C ILE A 261 -30.92 -5.58 14.31
N PRO A 262 -31.62 -6.11 15.34
CA PRO A 262 -32.68 -7.11 15.18
C PRO A 262 -33.77 -6.71 14.16
N SER A 263 -34.06 -5.42 14.01
CA SER A 263 -35.01 -4.91 13.02
C SER A 263 -34.55 -5.11 11.58
N ASP A 264 -33.26 -5.00 11.31
CA ASP A 264 -32.69 -5.20 9.98
C ASP A 264 -32.58 -6.68 9.67
N LEU A 265 -32.25 -7.50 10.68
CA LEU A 265 -32.30 -8.96 10.55
C LEU A 265 -33.72 -9.44 10.22
N LYS A 266 -34.74 -8.89 10.89
CA LYS A 266 -36.15 -9.19 10.63
C LYS A 266 -36.56 -8.86 9.19
N LYS A 267 -36.23 -7.65 8.70
CA LYS A 267 -36.49 -7.26 7.30
C LYS A 267 -35.81 -8.18 6.29
N ARG A 268 -34.60 -8.67 6.61
CA ARG A 268 -33.84 -9.57 5.74
C ARG A 268 -34.44 -10.97 5.69
N ILE A 269 -34.90 -11.48 6.83
CA ILE A 269 -35.65 -12.74 6.93
C ILE A 269 -36.96 -12.64 6.14
N GLU A 270 -37.71 -11.55 6.30
CA GLU A 270 -38.94 -11.29 5.54
C GLU A 270 -38.67 -11.28 4.02
N SER A 271 -37.63 -10.57 3.57
CA SER A 271 -37.26 -10.56 2.14
C SER A 271 -36.82 -11.93 1.59
N LEU A 272 -36.30 -12.84 2.42
CA LEU A 272 -35.92 -14.18 1.97
C LEU A 272 -37.14 -15.11 1.88
N ILE A 273 -38.15 -14.90 2.74
CA ILE A 273 -39.45 -15.55 2.66
C ILE A 273 -40.20 -15.08 1.42
N ASP A 274 -40.24 -13.77 1.16
CA ASP A 274 -40.90 -13.18 -0.03
C ASP A 274 -40.28 -13.65 -1.36
N ARG A 275 -39.05 -14.17 -1.32
CA ARG A 275 -38.32 -14.68 -2.49
C ARG A 275 -38.30 -16.21 -2.55
N ASP A 276 -39.11 -16.88 -1.73
CA ASP A 276 -39.28 -18.34 -1.66
C ASP A 276 -37.98 -19.13 -1.36
N TYR A 277 -36.96 -18.50 -0.78
CA TYR A 277 -35.74 -19.22 -0.36
C TYR A 277 -35.93 -19.94 0.97
N MET A 278 -36.87 -19.48 1.80
CA MET A 278 -37.17 -20.05 3.12
C MET A 278 -38.62 -19.80 3.51
N GLU A 279 -39.20 -20.68 4.34
CA GLU A 279 -40.53 -20.50 4.92
C GLU A 279 -40.48 -20.64 6.45
N ARG A 280 -41.48 -20.08 7.15
CA ARG A 280 -41.62 -20.32 8.59
C ARG A 280 -42.19 -21.71 8.81
N ASP A 281 -41.64 -22.43 9.79
CA ASP A 281 -42.23 -23.70 10.21
C ASP A 281 -43.66 -23.46 10.75
N LYS A 282 -44.59 -24.35 10.37
CA LYS A 282 -46.02 -24.22 10.67
C LYS A 282 -46.34 -24.48 12.14
N ASP A 283 -45.48 -25.25 12.81
CA ASP A 283 -45.67 -25.72 14.18
C ASP A 283 -44.76 -24.97 15.17
N ASN A 284 -43.69 -24.32 14.70
CA ASN A 284 -42.77 -23.54 15.53
C ASN A 284 -42.33 -22.22 14.88
N SER A 285 -42.82 -21.09 15.40
CA SER A 285 -42.52 -19.75 14.89
C SER A 285 -41.06 -19.30 15.04
N ASN A 286 -40.27 -20.02 15.84
CA ASN A 286 -38.82 -19.82 15.99
C ASN A 286 -37.98 -20.69 15.06
N GLN A 287 -38.61 -21.50 14.20
CA GLN A 287 -37.93 -22.34 13.22
C GLN A 287 -38.26 -21.89 11.78
N TYR A 288 -37.25 -21.98 10.92
CA TYR A 288 -37.36 -21.66 9.50
C TYR A 288 -36.89 -22.86 8.69
N LYS A 289 -37.64 -23.18 7.63
CA LYS A 289 -37.27 -24.22 6.65
C LYS A 289 -36.66 -23.56 5.43
N TYR A 290 -35.57 -24.13 4.95
CA TYR A 290 -35.01 -23.75 3.65
C TYR A 290 -35.80 -24.45 2.54
N VAL A 291 -36.19 -23.71 1.50
CA VAL A 291 -37.14 -24.19 0.47
C VAL A 291 -36.53 -24.19 -0.94
N ALA A 292 -35.26 -23.77 -1.09
CA ALA A 292 -34.57 -23.78 -2.38
C ALA A 292 -33.96 -25.14 -2.74
#